data_AF-A3IWG8-F1
#
_entry.id   AF-A3IWG8-F1
#
_cell.length_a   1.000
_cell.length_b   1.000
_cell.length_c   1.000
_cell.angle_alpha   90.00
_cell.angle_beta   90.00
_cell.angle_gamma   90.00
#
_symmetry.space_group_name_H-M   'P 1'
#
loop_
_entity.id
_entity.type
_entity.pdbx_description
1 polymer ?
#
loop_
_entity_poly.entity_id
_entity_poly.type
_entity_poly.pdbx_seq_one_letter_code
_entity_poly.pdbx_strand_id
1 'polypeptide(L)'
;MPKTRELSDKIPVGRLIVQKACLEVAMDRLNEIYEGNEIAASILLELQMAAKLAEVFNDTWSSIYWLEARKRTRDRVKMTLKDIAAKIIDHVEEAMTLFDELCDEQDANPTLDIRDGWIGFKAGLELLYFRDLKYHDEFVKENSIEYLPLIRLIEEDSTK
;
A
#
# COMPACT_ATOMS: atom_id res chain seq x y z
N MET A 1 -10.58 28.49 -31.48
CA MET A 1 -9.68 27.99 -30.43
C MET A 1 -10.51 27.22 -29.43
N PRO A 2 -10.24 25.93 -29.15
CA PRO A 2 -11.00 25.21 -28.14
C PRO A 2 -10.69 25.84 -26.78
N LYS A 3 -11.73 26.23 -26.07
CA LYS A 3 -11.65 26.75 -24.70
C LYS A 3 -10.82 25.78 -23.87
N THR A 4 -9.77 26.31 -23.26
CA THR A 4 -9.01 25.71 -22.16
C THR A 4 -9.99 24.96 -21.25
N ARG A 5 -9.93 23.62 -21.30
CA ARG A 5 -10.64 22.76 -20.36
C ARG A 5 -10.16 23.17 -18.98
N GLU A 6 -11.06 23.79 -18.21
CA GLU A 6 -10.87 24.04 -16.80
C GLU A 6 -10.38 22.73 -16.15
N LEU A 7 -9.16 22.78 -15.62
CA LEU A 7 -8.48 21.72 -14.90
C LEU A 7 -9.16 21.49 -13.54
N SER A 8 -10.45 21.16 -13.52
CA SER A 8 -11.22 20.95 -12.28
C SER A 8 -11.61 19.49 -12.02
N ASP A 9 -11.22 18.55 -12.88
CA ASP A 9 -11.43 17.11 -12.69
C ASP A 9 -10.10 16.41 -12.32
N LYS A 10 -9.42 16.96 -11.33
CA LYS A 10 -8.68 16.24 -10.30
C LYS A 10 -8.46 14.71 -10.56
N ILE A 11 -7.24 14.33 -11.01
CA ILE A 11 -6.81 12.95 -11.36
C ILE A 11 -6.65 12.10 -10.06
N PRO A 12 -6.99 10.80 -10.05
CA PRO A 12 -6.79 9.96 -8.86
C PRO A 12 -5.29 9.66 -8.59
N VAL A 13 -4.97 9.03 -7.47
CA VAL A 13 -3.57 8.89 -7.03
C VAL A 13 -2.86 7.78 -7.80
N GLY A 14 -1.58 8.02 -8.14
CA GLY A 14 -0.75 7.16 -8.97
C GLY A 14 -0.55 5.74 -8.44
N ARG A 15 0.20 4.97 -9.23
CA ARG A 15 0.52 3.56 -8.97
C ARG A 15 1.09 3.35 -7.55
N LEU A 16 0.63 2.31 -6.87
CA LEU A 16 1.13 1.74 -5.62
C LEU A 16 2.44 0.93 -5.81
N ILE A 17 3.41 1.46 -6.57
CA ILE A 17 4.67 0.75 -6.87
C ILE A 17 5.51 0.57 -5.60
N VAL A 18 5.62 1.65 -4.80
CA VAL A 18 6.41 1.64 -3.56
C VAL A 18 5.77 0.71 -2.53
N GLN A 19 4.46 0.79 -2.37
CA GLN A 19 3.69 -0.05 -1.44
C GLN A 19 3.83 -1.53 -1.80
N LYS A 20 3.74 -1.88 -3.10
CA LYS A 20 4.00 -3.25 -3.57
C LYS A 20 5.43 -3.70 -3.21
N ALA A 21 6.43 -2.88 -3.48
CA ALA A 21 7.82 -3.23 -3.16
C ALA A 21 8.05 -3.41 -1.64
N CYS A 22 7.42 -2.59 -0.80
CA CYS A 22 7.46 -2.73 0.65
C CYS A 22 6.84 -4.07 1.11
N LEU A 23 5.69 -4.46 0.54
CA LEU A 23 5.06 -5.74 0.81
C LEU A 23 5.97 -6.91 0.39
N GLU A 24 6.62 -6.81 -0.78
CA GLU A 24 7.57 -7.82 -1.25
C GLU A 24 8.77 -7.97 -0.32
N VAL A 25 9.35 -6.87 0.14
CA VAL A 25 10.44 -6.92 1.13
C VAL A 25 9.96 -7.51 2.46
N ALA A 26 8.75 -7.17 2.92
CA ALA A 26 8.18 -7.74 4.14
C ALA A 26 8.03 -9.27 4.03
N MET A 27 7.56 -9.76 2.89
CA MET A 27 7.48 -11.20 2.62
C MET A 27 8.86 -11.89 2.64
N ASP A 28 9.88 -11.28 2.00
CA ASP A 28 11.23 -11.82 2.01
C ASP A 28 11.79 -11.91 3.44
N ARG A 29 11.58 -10.88 4.25
CA ARG A 29 11.98 -10.87 5.67
C ARG A 29 11.27 -11.94 6.49
N LEU A 30 9.98 -12.14 6.27
CA LEU A 30 9.22 -13.17 6.97
C LEU A 30 9.66 -14.58 6.54
N ASN A 31 9.99 -14.78 5.26
CA ASN A 31 10.52 -16.05 4.75
C ASN A 31 11.89 -16.40 5.35
N GLU A 32 12.74 -15.42 5.64
CA GLU A 32 14.02 -15.62 6.34
C GLU A 32 13.83 -16.15 7.77
N ILE A 33 12.63 -15.97 8.33
CA ILE A 33 12.27 -16.25 9.72
C ILE A 33 11.39 -17.52 9.84
N TYR A 34 10.79 -17.96 8.73
CA TYR A 34 9.78 -19.01 8.70
C TYR A 34 10.37 -20.43 8.89
N GLU A 35 10.11 -21.05 10.04
CA GLU A 35 10.30 -22.49 10.28
C GLU A 35 8.97 -23.16 10.68
N GLY A 36 8.03 -23.26 9.74
CA GLY A 36 6.85 -24.11 9.89
C GLY A 36 5.77 -23.62 10.87
N ASN A 37 5.86 -22.38 11.37
CA ASN A 37 4.83 -21.77 12.23
C ASN A 37 3.59 -21.38 11.40
N GLU A 38 2.40 -21.80 11.82
CA GLU A 38 1.14 -21.59 11.08
C GLU A 38 0.71 -20.12 11.02
N ILE A 39 0.97 -19.33 12.08
CA ILE A 39 0.64 -17.89 12.12
C ILE A 39 1.56 -17.14 11.15
N ALA A 40 2.85 -17.46 11.13
CA ALA A 40 3.79 -16.88 10.17
C ALA A 40 3.43 -17.21 8.72
N ALA A 41 2.93 -18.42 8.44
CA ALA A 41 2.41 -18.76 7.11
C ALA A 41 1.18 -17.92 6.74
N SER A 42 0.30 -17.66 7.70
CA SER A 42 -0.91 -16.84 7.51
C SER A 42 -0.54 -15.38 7.23
N ILE A 43 0.41 -14.80 7.99
CA ILE A 43 0.94 -13.45 7.72
C ILE A 43 1.50 -13.37 6.29
N LEU A 44 2.27 -14.37 5.87
CA LEU A 44 2.84 -14.40 4.52
C LEU A 44 1.75 -14.39 3.45
N LEU A 45 0.68 -15.17 3.64
CA LEU A 45 -0.46 -15.20 2.72
C LEU A 45 -1.14 -13.84 2.61
N GLU A 46 -1.41 -13.18 3.74
CA GLU A 46 -2.03 -11.86 3.77
C GLU A 46 -1.17 -10.82 3.02
N LEU A 47 0.14 -10.83 3.23
CA LEU A 47 1.07 -9.95 2.50
C LEU A 47 1.13 -10.25 0.99
N GLN A 48 1.08 -11.53 0.60
CA GLN A 48 1.01 -11.93 -0.81
C GLN A 48 -0.26 -11.42 -1.48
N MET A 49 -1.40 -11.54 -0.80
CA MET A 49 -2.68 -11.04 -1.29
C MET A 49 -2.67 -9.52 -1.43
N ALA A 50 -2.17 -8.80 -0.43
CA ALA A 50 -1.99 -7.35 -0.49
C ALA A 50 -1.08 -6.93 -1.67
N ALA A 51 0.06 -7.60 -1.87
CA ALA A 51 0.99 -7.29 -2.95
C ALA A 51 0.36 -7.54 -4.33
N LYS A 52 -0.41 -8.63 -4.47
CA LYS A 52 -1.11 -8.95 -5.72
C LYS A 52 -2.19 -7.93 -6.03
N LEU A 53 -2.94 -7.49 -5.03
CA LEU A 53 -3.93 -6.43 -5.19
C LEU A 53 -3.28 -5.09 -5.54
N ALA A 54 -2.11 -4.76 -4.98
CA ALA A 54 -1.35 -3.58 -5.36
C ALA A 54 -0.90 -3.63 -6.83
N GLU A 55 -0.52 -4.81 -7.35
CA GLU A 55 -0.26 -5.00 -8.78
C GLU A 55 -1.52 -4.75 -9.63
N VAL A 56 -2.66 -5.36 -9.26
CA VAL A 56 -3.94 -5.16 -9.96
C VAL A 56 -4.37 -3.69 -9.93
N PHE A 57 -4.12 -2.99 -8.82
CA PHE A 57 -4.33 -1.54 -8.73
C PHE A 57 -3.49 -0.81 -9.77
N ASN A 58 -2.19 -1.14 -9.88
CA ASN A 58 -1.26 -0.50 -10.81
C ASN A 58 -1.63 -0.74 -12.27
N ASP A 59 -2.08 -1.94 -12.61
CA ASP A 59 -2.55 -2.28 -13.95
C ASP A 59 -3.85 -1.55 -14.28
N THR A 60 -4.81 -1.54 -13.35
CA THR A 60 -6.07 -0.83 -13.47
C THR A 60 -5.84 0.66 -13.66
N TRP A 61 -4.93 1.25 -12.88
CA TRP A 61 -4.50 2.64 -13.00
C TRP A 61 -3.96 2.95 -14.40
N SER A 62 -3.13 2.05 -14.92
CA SER A 62 -2.43 2.22 -16.21
C SER A 62 -3.33 1.97 -17.41
N SER A 63 -4.45 1.28 -17.23
CA SER A 63 -5.42 0.98 -18.30
C SER A 63 -6.19 2.20 -18.80
N ILE A 64 -6.18 3.31 -18.04
CA ILE A 64 -6.91 4.53 -18.37
C ILE A 64 -5.95 5.66 -18.75
N TYR A 65 -6.20 6.25 -19.92
CA TYR A 65 -5.59 7.52 -20.28
C TYR A 65 -6.35 8.68 -19.61
N TRP A 66 -5.96 9.01 -18.38
CA TRP A 66 -6.73 9.88 -17.47
C TRP A 66 -7.07 11.27 -18.04
N LEU A 67 -6.18 11.88 -18.82
CA LEU A 67 -6.36 13.23 -19.38
C LEU A 67 -7.40 13.28 -20.51
N GLU A 68 -7.54 12.20 -21.29
CA GLU A 68 -8.44 12.14 -22.44
C GLU A 68 -9.71 11.32 -22.16
N ALA A 69 -9.69 10.48 -21.13
CA ALA A 69 -10.84 9.66 -20.76
C ALA A 69 -12.07 10.52 -20.42
N ARG A 70 -13.26 10.02 -20.79
CA ARG A 70 -14.53 10.65 -20.43
C ARG A 70 -14.71 10.60 -18.90
N LYS A 71 -15.34 11.64 -18.33
CA LYS A 71 -15.61 11.74 -16.89
C LYS A 71 -16.23 10.48 -16.30
N ARG A 72 -17.30 9.96 -16.91
CA ARG A 72 -17.97 8.71 -16.49
C ARG A 72 -17.04 7.49 -16.46
N THR A 73 -16.10 7.39 -17.41
CA THR A 73 -15.11 6.30 -17.43
C THR A 73 -14.13 6.44 -16.29
N ARG A 74 -13.63 7.66 -16.03
CA ARG A 74 -12.77 7.96 -14.88
C ARG A 74 -13.45 7.64 -13.57
N ASP A 75 -14.71 8.05 -13.40
CA ASP A 75 -15.46 7.82 -12.16
C ASP A 75 -15.67 6.32 -11.90
N ARG A 76 -15.97 5.54 -12.94
CA ARG A 76 -16.08 4.08 -12.82
C ARG A 76 -14.78 3.44 -12.37
N VAL A 77 -13.66 3.81 -12.99
CA VAL A 77 -12.35 3.24 -12.63
C VAL A 77 -11.89 3.72 -11.25
N LYS A 78 -12.20 4.96 -10.86
CA LYS A 78 -12.00 5.46 -9.49
C LYS A 78 -12.69 4.58 -8.45
N MET A 79 -13.93 4.17 -8.68
CA MET A 79 -14.64 3.26 -7.76
C MET A 79 -13.93 1.91 -7.64
N THR A 80 -13.51 1.32 -8.77
CA THR A 80 -12.76 0.05 -8.74
C THR A 80 -11.43 0.18 -7.99
N LEU A 81 -10.70 1.27 -8.20
CA LEU A 81 -9.44 1.54 -7.49
C LEU A 81 -9.66 1.72 -5.98
N LYS A 82 -10.77 2.37 -5.58
CA LYS A 82 -11.17 2.48 -4.16
C LYS A 82 -11.42 1.11 -3.54
N ASP A 83 -12.18 0.26 -4.22
CA ASP A 83 -12.48 -1.09 -3.72
C ASP A 83 -11.22 -1.95 -3.60
N ILE A 84 -10.27 -1.81 -4.54
CA ILE A 84 -8.98 -2.50 -4.46
C ILE A 84 -8.15 -1.97 -3.29
N ALA A 85 -8.07 -0.64 -3.12
CA ALA A 85 -7.30 -0.03 -2.04
C ALA A 85 -7.83 -0.45 -0.65
N ALA A 86 -9.15 -0.47 -0.47
CA ALA A 86 -9.77 -0.95 0.77
C ALA A 86 -9.36 -2.41 1.08
N LYS A 87 -9.39 -3.29 0.07
CA LYS A 87 -8.95 -4.69 0.27
C LYS A 87 -7.46 -4.82 0.61
N ILE A 88 -6.61 -4.00 -0.01
CA ILE A 88 -5.17 -3.99 0.34
C ILE A 88 -5.01 -3.61 1.82
N ILE A 89 -5.78 -2.62 2.28
CA ILE A 89 -5.80 -2.21 3.68
C ILE A 89 -6.25 -3.36 4.59
N ASP A 90 -7.36 -4.02 4.27
CA ASP A 90 -7.89 -5.13 5.07
C ASP A 90 -6.83 -6.24 5.26
N HIS A 91 -6.14 -6.64 4.19
CA HIS A 91 -5.07 -7.65 4.24
C HIS A 91 -3.86 -7.19 5.07
N VAL A 92 -3.48 -5.91 5.02
CA VAL A 92 -2.37 -5.39 5.82
C VAL A 92 -2.75 -5.29 7.30
N GLU A 93 -3.98 -4.90 7.63
CA GLU A 93 -4.48 -4.90 9.01
C GLU A 93 -4.52 -6.32 9.60
N GLU A 94 -4.96 -7.30 8.82
CA GLU A 94 -4.95 -8.70 9.23
C GLU A 94 -3.52 -9.20 9.46
N ALA A 95 -2.59 -8.90 8.54
CA ALA A 95 -1.19 -9.24 8.70
C ALA A 95 -0.57 -8.64 9.98
N MET A 96 -0.95 -7.41 10.35
CA MET A 96 -0.52 -6.78 11.61
C MET A 96 -1.13 -7.47 12.83
N THR A 97 -2.41 -7.83 12.77
CA THR A 97 -3.10 -8.54 13.86
C THR A 97 -2.47 -9.90 14.11
N LEU A 98 -2.25 -10.68 13.04
CA LEU A 98 -1.58 -11.97 13.12
C LEU A 98 -0.13 -11.85 13.61
N PHE A 99 0.56 -10.76 13.27
CA PHE A 99 1.89 -10.50 13.79
C PHE A 99 1.89 -10.27 15.31
N ASP A 100 0.90 -9.53 15.83
CA ASP A 100 0.73 -9.36 17.27
C ASP A 100 0.42 -10.70 17.97
N GLU A 101 -0.44 -11.55 17.38
CA GLU A 101 -0.71 -12.91 17.88
C GLU A 101 0.56 -13.77 17.90
N LEU A 102 1.39 -13.67 16.86
CA LEU A 102 2.68 -14.37 16.80
C LEU A 102 3.64 -13.89 17.90
N CYS A 103 3.67 -12.59 18.20
CA CYS A 103 4.47 -12.07 19.32
C CYS A 103 3.96 -12.62 20.67
N ASP A 104 2.64 -12.62 20.90
CA ASP A 104 2.04 -13.17 22.12
C ASP A 104 2.35 -14.67 22.28
N GLU A 105 2.31 -15.45 21.20
CA GLU A 105 2.69 -16.87 21.21
C GLU A 105 4.17 -17.05 21.57
N GLN A 106 5.07 -16.24 21.01
CA GLN A 106 6.50 -16.33 21.30
C GLN A 106 6.83 -15.90 22.73
N ASP A 107 6.12 -14.92 23.29
CA ASP A 107 6.29 -14.52 24.70
C ASP A 107 5.87 -15.65 25.66
N ALA A 108 4.82 -16.40 25.30
CA ALA A 108 4.35 -17.54 26.08
C ALA A 108 5.22 -18.80 25.91
N ASN A 109 5.68 -19.07 24.69
CA ASN A 109 6.48 -20.25 24.34
C ASN A 109 7.47 -19.94 23.20
N PRO A 110 8.70 -19.50 23.52
CA PRO A 110 9.69 -19.12 22.53
C PRO A 110 10.09 -20.32 21.67
N THR A 111 9.63 -20.32 20.42
CA THR A 111 9.89 -21.38 19.43
C THR A 111 10.67 -20.87 18.23
N LEU A 112 10.72 -19.54 18.03
CA LEU A 112 11.44 -18.85 16.97
C LEU A 112 12.55 -17.97 17.56
N ASP A 113 13.65 -17.82 16.82
CA ASP A 113 14.72 -16.88 17.15
C ASP A 113 14.27 -15.45 16.80
N ILE A 114 13.75 -14.73 17.81
CA ILE A 114 13.34 -13.33 17.65
C ILE A 114 14.59 -12.45 17.51
N ARG A 115 14.91 -12.07 16.27
CA ARG A 115 15.98 -11.12 15.92
C ARG A 115 15.45 -9.70 15.73
N ASP A 116 16.36 -8.71 15.70
CA ASP A 116 16.05 -7.30 15.38
C ASP A 116 15.20 -7.11 14.09
N GLY A 117 15.24 -8.08 13.17
CA GLY A 117 14.42 -8.11 11.96
C GLY A 117 12.91 -8.12 12.21
N TRP A 118 12.44 -8.64 13.35
CA TRP A 118 11.02 -8.67 13.72
C TRP A 118 10.47 -7.28 14.05
N ILE A 119 11.26 -6.47 14.77
CA ILE A 119 10.94 -5.07 15.06
C ILE A 119 10.92 -4.26 13.76
N GLY A 120 11.88 -4.53 12.87
CA GLY A 120 11.93 -3.89 11.55
C GLY A 120 10.73 -4.25 10.66
N PHE A 121 10.25 -5.49 10.72
CA PHE A 121 9.06 -5.95 10.00
C PHE A 121 7.80 -5.23 10.48
N LYS A 122 7.54 -5.22 11.80
CA LYS A 122 6.37 -4.53 12.37
C LYS A 122 6.37 -3.04 12.07
N ALA A 123 7.50 -2.37 12.29
CA ALA A 123 7.64 -0.94 11.96
C ALA A 123 7.44 -0.67 10.46
N GLY A 124 7.88 -1.59 9.59
CA GLY A 124 7.64 -1.52 8.15
C GLY A 124 6.16 -1.64 7.77
N LEU A 125 5.43 -2.59 8.38
CA LEU A 125 4.00 -2.75 8.17
C LEU A 125 3.19 -1.55 8.69
N GLU A 126 3.51 -1.06 9.89
CA GLU A 126 2.88 0.12 10.46
C GLU A 126 3.11 1.35 9.58
N LEU A 127 4.34 1.57 9.10
CA LEU A 127 4.64 2.66 8.18
C LEU A 127 3.84 2.53 6.88
N LEU A 128 3.81 1.35 6.28
CA LEU A 128 3.03 1.09 5.06
C LEU A 128 1.54 1.38 5.28
N TYR A 129 0.99 0.91 6.39
CA TYR A 129 -0.41 1.07 6.72
C TYR A 129 -0.76 2.53 7.01
N PHE A 130 -0.14 3.14 8.01
CA PHE A 130 -0.52 4.47 8.51
C PHE A 130 -0.13 5.60 7.57
N ARG A 131 1.07 5.52 6.96
CA ARG A 131 1.61 6.61 6.15
C ARG A 131 1.18 6.51 4.71
N ASP A 132 1.17 5.32 4.15
CA ASP A 132 1.10 5.17 2.70
C ASP A 132 -0.29 4.73 2.25
N LEU A 133 -0.85 3.64 2.80
CA LEU A 133 -2.13 3.10 2.39
C LEU A 133 -3.32 3.87 2.95
N LYS A 134 -3.35 4.11 4.26
CA LYS A 134 -4.43 4.86 4.92
C LYS A 134 -4.48 6.29 4.44
N TYR A 135 -3.31 6.95 4.32
CA TYR A 135 -3.22 8.25 3.67
C TYR A 135 -3.71 8.18 2.23
N HIS A 136 -3.33 7.17 1.43
CA HIS A 136 -3.86 7.01 0.07
C HIS A 136 -5.37 6.87 0.04
N ASP A 137 -5.97 6.07 0.94
CA ASP A 137 -7.41 5.85 0.98
C ASP A 137 -8.17 7.09 1.45
N GLU A 138 -7.73 7.76 2.51
CA GLU A 138 -8.26 9.04 2.98
C GLU A 138 -8.13 10.13 1.89
N PHE A 139 -6.97 10.21 1.24
CA PHE A 139 -6.72 11.13 0.14
C PHE A 139 -7.61 10.82 -1.07
N VAL A 140 -7.77 9.54 -1.45
CA VAL A 140 -8.67 9.08 -2.52
C VAL A 140 -10.16 9.35 -2.17
N LYS A 141 -10.51 9.33 -0.88
CA LYS A 141 -11.85 9.66 -0.36
C LYS A 141 -12.12 11.17 -0.41
N GLU A 142 -11.19 12.00 0.04
CA GLU A 142 -11.37 13.45 0.25
C GLU A 142 -11.00 14.30 -0.98
N ASN A 143 -9.95 13.91 -1.67
CA ASN A 143 -9.31 14.71 -2.69
C ASN A 143 -9.11 13.84 -3.93
N SER A 144 -9.99 14.03 -4.90
CA SER A 144 -9.41 14.05 -6.25
C SER A 144 -8.27 15.14 -6.22
N ILE A 145 -7.14 15.01 -6.94
CA ILE A 145 -5.99 15.94 -7.24
C ILE A 145 -4.61 15.38 -6.86
N GLU A 146 -3.63 15.79 -7.68
CA GLU A 146 -2.19 15.52 -7.81
C GLU A 146 -1.32 15.23 -6.59
N TYR A 147 -0.32 14.39 -6.89
CA TYR A 147 0.89 14.14 -6.13
C TYR A 147 1.69 15.45 -5.96
N LEU A 148 2.07 15.76 -4.72
CA LEU A 148 3.35 16.40 -4.46
C LEU A 148 4.33 15.27 -4.12
N PRO A 149 5.11 14.77 -5.10
CA PRO A 149 6.17 13.81 -4.82
C PRO A 149 7.15 14.44 -3.82
N LEU A 150 7.72 13.60 -2.97
CA LEU A 150 8.98 13.85 -2.27
C LEU A 150 10.03 14.59 -3.11
N ILE A 151 9.97 14.53 -4.44
CA ILE A 151 10.77 15.32 -5.38
C ILE A 151 10.66 16.84 -5.14
N ARG A 152 9.47 17.42 -4.85
CA ARG A 152 9.39 18.86 -4.50
C ARG A 152 10.02 19.18 -3.15
N LEU A 153 9.87 18.30 -2.16
CA LEU A 153 10.55 18.45 -0.86
C LEU A 153 12.07 18.34 -1.01
N ILE A 154 12.56 17.44 -1.86
CA ILE A 154 13.99 17.29 -2.20
C ILE A 154 14.50 18.50 -3.00
N GLU A 155 13.70 19.03 -3.93
CA GLU A 155 14.06 20.24 -4.72
C GLU A 155 14.05 21.51 -3.85
N GLU A 156 13.06 21.68 -2.96
CA GLU A 156 12.95 22.81 -2.03
C GLU A 156 14.00 22.77 -0.91
N ASP A 157 14.44 21.60 -0.47
CA ASP A 157 15.56 21.44 0.48
C ASP A 157 16.93 21.52 -0.22
N SER A 158 17.02 21.27 -1.53
CA SER A 158 18.26 21.45 -2.30
C SER A 158 18.52 22.90 -2.74
N THR A 159 17.55 23.79 -2.52
CA THR A 159 17.62 25.22 -2.85
C THR A 159 17.69 26.14 -1.62
N LYS A 160 17.88 25.58 -0.43
CA LYS A 160 18.25 26.29 0.81
C LYS A 160 19.68 25.95 1.23
#